data_AF-A0A2L2NMP0-F1
#
_entry.id   AF-A0A2L2NMP0-F1
#
_cell.length_a   1.000
_cell.length_b   1.000
_cell.length_c   1.000
_cell.angle_alpha   90.00
_cell.angle_beta   90.00
_cell.angle_gamma   90.00
#
_symmetry.space_group_name_H-M   'P 1'
#
loop_
_entity.id
_entity.type
_entity.pdbx_description
1 polymer ?
#
loop_
_entity_poly.entity_id
_entity_poly.type
_entity_poly.pdbx_seq_one_letter_code
_entity_poly.pdbx_strand_id
1 'polypeptide(L)'
;MKKLLFLGILAIGITIPTTSLLAQNSVYNPDNSDPPGLRRPPELNKPIIPEPPSPTTPTEYLYPDNSAKPVLQMITKERAIGQLRQGLNLKNARLVTYSDYIKFKSKLGGDSVENLQVHPNRRVWLIEIDAPNGIDVAQRVRDEKTPHPEKFKKSKILMVVDAETGDRLSMDIAENQ
;
A
#
# COMPACT_ATOMS: atom_id res chain seq x y z
N MET A 1 38.33 -38.88 23.90
CA MET A 1 37.65 -39.23 25.16
C MET A 1 36.45 -38.31 25.34
N LYS A 2 35.33 -38.89 25.77
CA LYS A 2 34.02 -38.28 26.03
C LYS A 2 34.10 -37.06 26.95
N LYS A 3 33.27 -36.03 26.71
CA LYS A 3 32.40 -35.41 27.72
C LYS A 3 31.24 -34.68 27.03
N LEU A 4 30.05 -35.15 27.41
CA LEU A 4 28.71 -34.70 27.05
C LEU A 4 28.23 -33.71 28.14
N LEU A 5 27.10 -33.03 27.87
CA LEU A 5 26.20 -32.31 28.80
C LEU A 5 26.52 -30.82 29.05
N PHE A 6 25.59 -29.86 29.13
CA PHE A 6 24.12 -29.81 29.26
C PHE A 6 23.60 -28.61 28.43
N LEU A 7 22.58 -28.74 27.58
CA LEU A 7 21.16 -28.39 27.81
C LEU A 7 20.90 -27.15 28.69
N GLY A 8 20.39 -26.08 28.08
CA GLY A 8 19.86 -24.90 28.76
C GLY A 8 19.00 -24.07 27.79
N ILE A 9 17.84 -24.59 27.41
CA ILE A 9 16.83 -23.85 26.65
C ILE A 9 16.07 -22.98 27.64
N LEU A 10 16.34 -21.68 27.66
CA LEU A 10 15.50 -20.71 28.35
C LEU A 10 14.38 -20.30 27.40
N ALA A 11 13.25 -21.01 27.46
CA ALA A 11 12.01 -20.63 26.81
C ALA A 11 11.40 -19.43 27.55
N ILE A 12 11.55 -18.23 26.99
CA ILE A 12 10.77 -17.07 27.43
C ILE A 12 9.42 -17.17 26.75
N GLY A 13 8.44 -17.71 27.48
CA GLY A 13 7.04 -17.71 27.08
C GLY A 13 6.51 -16.29 27.06
N ILE A 14 6.27 -15.73 25.88
CA ILE A 14 5.49 -14.51 25.72
C ILE A 14 4.03 -14.97 25.56
N THR A 15 3.30 -14.99 26.66
CA THR A 15 1.85 -15.17 26.67
C THR A 15 1.21 -13.88 26.14
N ILE A 16 0.70 -13.91 24.92
CA ILE A 16 -0.17 -12.84 24.41
C ILE A 16 -1.61 -13.24 24.77
N PRO A 17 -2.32 -12.50 25.64
CA PRO A 17 -3.72 -12.77 25.88
C PRO A 17 -4.53 -12.46 24.63
N THR A 18 -5.18 -13.49 24.09
CA THR A 18 -6.25 -13.39 23.09
C THR A 18 -7.44 -12.64 23.70
N THR A 19 -7.56 -11.34 23.40
CA THR A 19 -8.81 -10.61 23.62
C THR A 19 -9.69 -10.76 22.39
N SER A 20 -10.58 -11.75 22.43
CA SER A 20 -11.80 -11.75 21.63
C SER A 20 -12.76 -10.72 22.22
N LEU A 21 -13.07 -9.67 21.46
CA LEU A 21 -14.24 -8.83 21.71
C LEU A 21 -15.19 -8.97 20.52
N LEU A 22 -15.95 -10.07 20.51
CA LEU A 22 -17.28 -10.07 19.90
C LEU A 22 -18.20 -9.33 20.87
N ALA A 23 -18.48 -8.06 20.60
CA ALA A 23 -19.64 -7.39 21.20
C ALA A 23 -20.85 -7.70 20.31
N GLN A 24 -21.51 -8.83 20.60
CA GLN A 24 -22.87 -9.09 20.13
C GLN A 24 -23.83 -8.23 20.96
N ASN A 25 -24.44 -7.23 20.32
CA ASN A 25 -25.59 -6.52 20.89
C ASN A 25 -26.81 -7.46 20.89
N SER A 26 -26.93 -8.33 21.90
CA SER A 26 -28.19 -8.99 22.21
C SER A 26 -29.01 -8.08 23.12
N VAL A 27 -30.02 -7.41 22.56
CA VAL A 27 -31.05 -6.71 23.34
C VAL A 27 -31.91 -7.77 24.03
N TYR A 28 -31.61 -8.01 25.31
CA TYR A 28 -32.48 -8.70 26.25
C TYR A 28 -33.58 -7.72 26.67
N ASN A 29 -34.84 -8.05 26.40
CA ASN A 29 -35.99 -7.30 26.91
C ASN A 29 -36.84 -8.23 27.78
N PRO A 30 -36.85 -8.07 29.12
CA PRO A 30 -37.69 -8.83 30.02
C PRO A 30 -38.99 -8.07 30.29
N ASP A 31 -40.11 -8.55 29.76
CA ASP A 31 -41.41 -8.59 30.46
C ASP A 31 -42.50 -8.97 29.47
N ASN A 32 -43.18 -10.08 29.75
CA ASN A 32 -44.36 -10.51 29.00
C ASN A 32 -45.29 -11.27 29.96
N SER A 33 -46.03 -10.50 30.75
CA SER A 33 -47.20 -10.96 31.51
C SER A 33 -48.47 -10.52 30.76
N ASP A 34 -49.29 -11.51 30.36
CA ASP A 34 -50.71 -11.43 29.94
C ASP A 34 -51.06 -11.05 28.46
N PRO A 35 -52.25 -11.44 27.91
CA PRO A 35 -52.42 -12.52 26.93
C PRO A 35 -52.72 -11.99 25.49
N PRO A 36 -52.95 -12.83 24.45
CA PRO A 36 -52.85 -12.42 23.05
C PRO A 36 -54.08 -11.62 22.59
N GLY A 37 -54.00 -10.30 22.71
CA GLY A 37 -54.92 -9.35 22.10
C GLY A 37 -54.27 -8.66 20.89
N LEU A 38 -54.94 -8.74 19.74
CA LEU A 38 -54.68 -8.07 18.45
C LEU A 38 -53.71 -6.86 18.52
N ARG A 39 -52.42 -7.09 18.21
CA ARG A 39 -51.46 -6.00 17.98
C ARG A 39 -51.65 -5.46 16.56
N ARG A 40 -52.19 -4.24 16.44
CA ARG A 40 -52.11 -3.46 15.19
C ARG A 40 -50.63 -3.21 14.83
N PRO A 41 -50.24 -3.21 13.54
CA PRO A 41 -48.87 -2.88 13.17
C PRO A 41 -48.51 -1.46 13.65
N PRO A 42 -47.29 -1.20 14.14
CA PRO A 42 -46.87 0.15 14.49
C PRO A 42 -46.82 1.02 13.22
N GLU A 43 -47.43 2.20 13.29
CA GLU A 43 -47.47 3.17 12.19
C GLU A 43 -46.05 3.61 11.81
N LEU A 44 -45.68 3.37 10.55
CA LEU A 44 -44.43 3.80 9.94
C LEU A 44 -44.57 5.26 9.49
N ASN A 45 -44.36 6.23 10.39
CA ASN A 45 -44.16 7.63 9.99
C ASN A 45 -43.38 8.41 11.06
N LYS A 46 -42.06 8.20 11.10
CA LYS A 46 -41.15 9.26 11.55
C LYS A 46 -40.43 9.79 10.31
N PRO A 47 -40.45 11.11 10.05
CA PRO A 47 -39.61 11.70 9.01
C PRO A 47 -38.17 11.30 9.27
N ILE A 48 -37.55 10.61 8.31
CA ILE A 48 -36.11 10.39 8.30
C ILE A 48 -35.51 11.78 8.09
N ILE A 49 -35.03 12.40 9.16
CA ILE A 49 -34.16 13.56 9.05
C ILE A 49 -32.86 13.00 8.47
N PRO A 50 -32.47 13.34 7.23
CA PRO A 50 -31.18 12.88 6.73
C PRO A 50 -30.10 13.44 7.65
N GLU A 51 -29.24 12.56 8.15
CA GLU A 51 -28.04 12.99 8.85
C GLU A 51 -27.28 13.95 7.91
N PRO A 52 -26.80 15.11 8.42
CA PRO A 52 -25.93 15.95 7.62
C PRO A 52 -24.72 15.11 7.19
N PRO A 53 -24.21 15.28 5.96
CA PRO A 53 -23.04 14.54 5.51
C PRO A 53 -21.91 14.74 6.53
N SER A 54 -21.33 13.63 6.99
CA SER A 54 -20.20 13.64 7.90
C SER A 54 -19.06 14.50 7.33
N PRO A 55 -18.32 15.23 8.18
CA PRO A 55 -17.42 16.28 7.73
C PRO A 55 -16.29 15.76 6.84
N THR A 56 -15.96 16.58 5.84
CA THR A 56 -14.83 16.47 4.90
C THR A 56 -13.51 16.62 5.66
N THR A 57 -13.15 15.62 6.46
CA THR A 57 -11.86 15.61 7.14
C THR A 57 -10.75 15.61 6.08
N PRO A 58 -9.67 16.42 6.20
CA PRO A 58 -8.56 16.34 5.26
C PRO A 58 -8.05 14.91 5.24
N THR A 59 -7.95 14.30 4.06
CA THR A 59 -7.18 13.06 3.92
C THR A 59 -5.76 13.41 4.32
N GLU A 60 -5.37 13.10 5.56
CA GLU A 60 -3.98 13.23 5.98
C GLU A 60 -3.16 12.27 5.13
N TYR A 61 -2.48 12.81 4.12
CA TYR A 61 -1.62 12.04 3.25
C TYR A 61 -0.49 11.43 4.08
N LEU A 62 -0.26 10.12 3.94
CA LEU A 62 0.92 9.47 4.50
C LEU A 62 2.21 10.12 3.98
N TYR A 63 2.18 10.60 2.73
CA TYR A 63 3.23 11.39 2.11
C TYR A 63 2.72 12.81 1.83
N PRO A 64 2.83 13.75 2.79
CA PRO A 64 2.31 15.11 2.67
C PRO A 64 3.13 15.97 1.71
N ASP A 65 2.61 17.12 1.31
CA ASP A 65 3.32 18.07 0.44
C ASP A 65 4.70 18.41 1.02
N ASN A 66 5.74 18.25 0.21
CA ASN A 66 7.11 18.64 0.56
C ASN A 66 7.66 19.74 -0.34
N SER A 67 6.86 20.37 -1.20
CA SER A 67 7.28 21.38 -2.18
C SER A 67 8.05 22.55 -1.57
N ALA A 68 7.69 22.96 -0.35
CA ALA A 68 8.36 24.03 0.41
C ALA A 68 9.77 23.65 0.93
N LYS A 69 10.13 22.36 0.97
CA LYS A 69 11.44 21.93 1.47
C LYS A 69 12.56 22.29 0.46
N PRO A 70 13.79 22.58 0.89
CA PRO A 70 14.90 22.73 -0.05
C PRO A 70 15.32 21.37 -0.63
N VAL A 71 15.88 21.36 -1.85
CA VAL A 71 16.37 20.13 -2.52
C VAL A 71 17.46 19.43 -1.69
N LEU A 72 18.24 20.17 -0.90
CA LEU A 72 19.27 19.62 -0.01
C LEU A 72 18.70 18.73 1.10
N GLN A 73 17.41 18.84 1.42
CA GLN A 73 16.72 17.96 2.38
C GLN A 73 16.13 16.70 1.71
N MET A 74 16.35 16.52 0.41
CA MET A 74 15.94 15.33 -0.31
C MET A 74 17.06 14.31 -0.37
N ILE A 75 16.69 13.05 -0.60
CA ILE A 75 17.64 12.04 -1.03
C ILE A 75 18.27 12.44 -2.37
N THR A 76 19.54 12.07 -2.53
CA THR A 76 20.24 12.28 -3.79
C THR A 76 19.69 11.35 -4.89
N LYS A 77 19.95 11.72 -6.14
CA LYS A 77 19.61 10.91 -7.31
C LYS A 77 20.20 9.50 -7.20
N GLU A 78 21.44 9.39 -6.73
CA GLU A 78 22.17 8.12 -6.56
C GLU A 78 21.49 7.24 -5.52
N ARG A 79 21.05 7.83 -4.39
CA ARG A 79 20.28 7.11 -3.36
C ARG A 79 18.93 6.64 -3.89
N ALA A 80 18.25 7.45 -4.70
CA ALA A 80 16.96 7.08 -5.29
C ALA A 80 17.10 5.94 -6.31
N ILE A 81 18.14 5.96 -7.15
CA ILE A 81 18.43 4.89 -8.12
C ILE A 81 18.84 3.59 -7.40
N GLY A 82 19.65 3.72 -6.35
CA GLY A 82 20.26 2.58 -5.67
C GLY A 82 21.28 1.86 -6.58
N GLN A 83 21.49 0.57 -6.32
CA GLN A 83 22.34 -0.26 -7.17
C GLN A 83 21.50 -0.90 -8.29
N LEU A 84 21.83 -0.56 -9.54
CA LEU A 84 21.24 -1.20 -10.70
C LEU A 84 21.82 -2.61 -10.84
N ARG A 85 20.95 -3.58 -11.13
CA ARG A 85 21.37 -4.95 -11.43
C ARG A 85 22.12 -4.99 -12.76
N GLN A 86 23.03 -5.96 -12.88
CA GLN A 86 23.76 -6.19 -14.12
C GLN A 86 22.78 -6.42 -15.28
N GLY A 87 23.04 -5.77 -16.42
CA GLY A 87 22.18 -5.84 -17.61
C GLY A 87 21.04 -4.82 -17.64
N LEU A 88 20.89 -3.97 -16.62
CA LEU A 88 19.98 -2.83 -16.61
C LEU A 88 20.72 -1.53 -16.91
N ASN A 89 20.12 -0.68 -17.75
CA ASN A 89 20.67 0.61 -18.15
C ASN A 89 19.78 1.73 -17.64
N LEU A 90 20.35 2.66 -16.86
CA LEU A 90 19.63 3.89 -16.50
C LEU A 90 19.43 4.74 -17.76
N LYS A 91 18.17 5.02 -18.10
CA LYS A 91 17.83 5.92 -19.20
C LYS A 91 17.71 7.36 -18.70
N ASN A 92 16.96 7.55 -17.62
CA ASN A 92 16.74 8.86 -17.03
C ASN A 92 16.41 8.74 -15.54
N ALA A 93 16.75 9.76 -14.77
CA ALA A 93 16.25 9.93 -13.42
C ALA A 93 16.13 11.43 -13.14
N ARG A 94 14.90 11.87 -12.84
CA ARG A 94 14.54 13.29 -12.66
C ARG A 94 13.60 13.47 -11.48
N LEU A 95 13.70 14.62 -10.83
CA LEU A 95 12.79 15.03 -9.77
C LEU A 95 11.54 15.65 -10.40
N VAL A 96 10.36 15.17 -10.03
CA VAL A 96 9.06 15.63 -10.54
C VAL A 96 8.04 15.70 -9.39
N THR A 97 6.87 16.27 -9.63
CA THR A 97 5.74 16.10 -8.71
C THR A 97 5.07 14.74 -8.93
N TYR A 98 4.43 14.22 -7.90
CA TYR A 98 3.67 12.98 -8.00
C TYR A 98 2.55 13.10 -9.05
N SER A 99 1.87 14.24 -9.11
CA SER A 99 0.85 14.52 -10.14
C SER A 99 1.39 14.45 -11.57
N ASP A 100 2.63 14.91 -11.80
CA ASP A 100 3.27 14.85 -13.12
C ASP A 100 3.67 13.42 -13.48
N TYR A 101 4.10 12.62 -12.49
CA TYR A 101 4.32 11.19 -12.67
C TYR A 101 3.03 10.48 -13.10
N ILE A 102 1.91 10.72 -12.43
CA ILE A 102 0.63 10.09 -12.79
C ILE A 102 0.22 10.45 -14.23
N LYS A 103 0.32 11.73 -14.61
CA LYS A 103 0.07 12.17 -15.99
C LYS A 103 1.01 11.49 -16.99
N PHE A 104 2.28 11.33 -16.64
CA PHE A 104 3.25 10.64 -17.49
C PHE A 104 2.91 9.15 -17.65
N LYS A 105 2.55 8.47 -16.55
CA LYS A 105 2.15 7.05 -16.55
C LYS A 105 0.90 6.82 -17.41
N SER A 106 -0.10 7.68 -17.27
CA SER A 106 -1.33 7.61 -18.07
C SER A 106 -1.05 7.70 -19.58
N LYS A 107 -0.13 8.57 -20.00
CA LYS A 107 0.30 8.68 -21.41
C LYS A 107 1.01 7.45 -21.96
N LEU A 108 1.61 6.63 -21.10
CA LEU A 108 2.26 5.37 -21.50
C LEU A 108 1.26 4.21 -21.67
N GLY A 109 -0.04 4.46 -21.49
CA GLY A 109 -1.07 3.42 -21.56
C GLY A 109 -1.09 2.49 -20.34
N GLY A 110 -0.41 2.87 -19.26
CA GLY A 110 -0.42 2.13 -18.00
C GLY A 110 -1.69 2.38 -17.19
N ASP A 111 -2.13 1.37 -16.45
CA ASP A 111 -3.28 1.48 -15.57
C ASP A 111 -3.00 2.51 -14.46
N SER A 112 -3.80 3.57 -14.41
CA SER A 112 -3.53 4.76 -13.58
C SER A 112 -4.17 4.62 -12.21
N VAL A 113 -3.72 3.61 -11.44
CA VAL A 113 -4.12 3.50 -10.02
C VAL A 113 -3.32 4.51 -9.22
N GLU A 114 -3.95 5.62 -8.88
CA GLU A 114 -3.37 6.65 -8.03
C GLU A 114 -3.33 6.19 -6.57
N ASN A 115 -2.15 6.24 -5.94
CA ASN A 115 -2.04 6.13 -4.49
C ASN A 115 -2.56 7.41 -3.81
N LEU A 116 -3.80 7.37 -3.30
CA LEU A 116 -4.46 8.47 -2.60
C LEU A 116 -3.77 8.89 -1.29
N GLN A 117 -2.77 8.13 -0.81
CA GLN A 117 -1.98 8.49 0.36
C GLN A 117 -0.80 9.41 0.03
N VAL A 118 -0.57 9.73 -1.25
CA VAL A 118 0.52 10.61 -1.69
C VAL A 118 -0.05 11.95 -2.15
N HIS A 119 0.42 13.05 -1.56
CA HIS A 119 -0.01 14.38 -1.95
C HIS A 119 0.40 14.68 -3.41
N PRO A 120 -0.46 15.31 -4.24
CA PRO A 120 -0.16 15.59 -5.66
C PRO A 120 1.13 16.39 -5.90
N ASN A 121 1.43 17.34 -5.01
CA ASN A 121 2.65 18.17 -5.07
C ASN A 121 3.89 17.51 -4.42
N ARG A 122 3.75 16.30 -3.86
CA ARG A 122 4.88 15.55 -3.31
C ARG A 122 5.94 15.39 -4.38
N ARG A 123 7.18 15.81 -4.09
CA ARG A 123 8.31 15.62 -5.01
C ARG A 123 8.82 14.20 -4.90
N VAL A 124 9.00 13.57 -6.06
CA VAL A 124 9.39 12.17 -6.22
C VAL A 124 10.47 12.06 -7.30
N TRP A 125 11.34 11.07 -7.16
CA TRP A 125 12.26 10.67 -8.21
C TRP A 125 11.57 9.72 -9.18
N LEU A 126 11.43 10.17 -10.43
CA LEU A 126 10.99 9.35 -11.54
C LEU A 126 12.20 8.77 -12.25
N ILE A 127 12.33 7.45 -12.19
CA ILE A 127 13.49 6.69 -12.68
C ILE A 127 13.03 5.80 -13.83
N GLU A 128 13.64 6.00 -15.00
CA GLU A 128 13.42 5.21 -16.21
C GLU A 128 14.64 4.32 -16.44
N ILE A 129 14.43 3.01 -16.47
CA ILE A 129 15.47 2.00 -16.67
C ILE A 129 15.10 1.16 -17.90
N ASP A 130 16.05 0.99 -18.81
CA ASP A 130 15.93 0.06 -19.93
C ASP A 130 16.54 -1.29 -19.53
N ALA A 131 15.80 -2.36 -19.77
CA ALA A 131 16.24 -3.74 -19.62
C ALA A 131 16.37 -4.37 -21.02
N PRO A 132 17.48 -4.12 -21.74
CA PRO A 132 17.65 -4.56 -23.14
C PRO A 132 17.53 -6.08 -23.32
N ASN A 133 18.00 -6.84 -22.33
CA ASN A 133 17.98 -8.30 -22.34
C ASN A 133 16.75 -8.88 -21.62
N GLY A 134 15.83 -8.02 -21.18
CA GLY A 134 14.71 -8.39 -20.35
C GLY A 134 15.04 -8.58 -18.87
N ILE A 135 14.03 -8.88 -18.07
CA ILE A 135 14.17 -9.12 -16.64
C ILE A 135 13.43 -10.39 -16.20
N ASP A 136 14.07 -11.17 -15.34
CA ASP A 136 13.42 -12.24 -14.62
C ASP A 136 12.71 -11.63 -13.39
N VAL A 137 11.38 -11.55 -13.43
CA VAL A 137 10.59 -11.16 -12.26
C VAL A 137 10.00 -12.42 -11.67
N ALA A 138 10.32 -12.69 -10.41
CA ALA A 138 9.68 -13.75 -9.66
C ALA A 138 8.21 -13.34 -9.42
N GLN A 139 7.29 -13.83 -10.24
CA GLN A 139 5.88 -13.61 -10.01
C GLN A 139 5.45 -14.56 -8.90
N ARG A 140 5.06 -14.00 -7.75
CA ARG A 140 4.39 -14.77 -6.71
C ARG A 140 2.93 -14.90 -7.13
N VAL A 141 2.61 -15.96 -7.86
CA VAL A 141 1.22 -16.35 -8.09
C VAL A 141 0.62 -16.66 -6.72
N ARG A 142 -0.56 -16.08 -6.42
CA ARG A 142 -1.18 -16.07 -5.08
C ARG A 142 -1.39 -17.48 -4.49
N ASP A 143 -1.44 -18.50 -5.35
CA ASP A 143 -1.76 -19.87 -5.00
C ASP A 143 -0.57 -20.85 -5.11
N GLU A 144 0.64 -20.40 -5.48
CA GLU A 144 1.80 -21.28 -5.62
C GLU A 144 2.90 -20.94 -4.60
N LYS A 145 3.29 -21.95 -3.81
CA LYS A 145 4.38 -21.84 -2.82
C LYS A 145 5.75 -21.55 -3.45
N THR A 146 5.87 -21.72 -4.76
CA THR A 146 7.10 -21.50 -5.54
C THR A 146 6.86 -20.35 -6.52
N PRO A 147 7.62 -19.25 -6.42
CA PRO A 147 7.57 -18.18 -7.43
C PRO A 147 7.99 -18.76 -8.78
N HIS A 148 7.14 -18.63 -9.79
CA HIS A 148 7.54 -18.89 -11.16
C HIS A 148 8.26 -17.65 -11.69
N PRO A 149 9.53 -17.77 -12.15
CA PRO A 149 10.21 -16.66 -12.79
C PRO A 149 9.57 -16.43 -14.16
N GLU A 150 8.81 -15.35 -14.30
CA GLU A 150 8.35 -14.88 -15.60
C GLU A 150 9.48 -14.08 -16.23
N LYS A 151 9.93 -14.54 -17.40
CA LYS A 151 10.96 -13.84 -18.19
C LYS A 151 10.27 -12.80 -19.04
N PHE A 152 10.38 -11.54 -18.65
CA PHE A 152 10.01 -10.44 -19.52
C PHE A 152 11.09 -10.29 -20.59
N LYS A 153 10.74 -10.11 -21.87
CA LYS A 153 11.70 -9.76 -22.93
C LYS A 153 12.19 -8.32 -22.71
N LYS A 154 12.85 -7.73 -23.70
CA LYS A 154 13.29 -6.33 -23.69
C LYS A 154 12.21 -5.44 -23.06
N SER A 155 12.49 -4.84 -21.92
CA SER A 155 11.48 -4.13 -21.14
C SER A 155 11.94 -2.75 -20.73
N LYS A 156 10.98 -1.87 -20.46
CA LYS A 156 11.18 -0.60 -19.80
C LYS A 156 10.62 -0.69 -18.39
N ILE A 157 11.42 -0.28 -17.42
CA ILE A 157 11.03 -0.23 -16.01
C ILE A 157 10.87 1.24 -15.63
N LEU A 158 9.72 1.57 -15.06
CA LEU A 158 9.45 2.87 -14.47
C LEU A 158 9.38 2.70 -12.96
N MET A 159 10.28 3.36 -12.23
CA MET A 159 10.30 3.32 -10.77
C MET A 159 10.05 4.73 -10.22
N VAL A 160 9.24 4.81 -9.18
CA VAL A 160 8.99 6.04 -8.44
C VAL A 160 9.40 5.88 -7.00
N VAL A 161 10.25 6.79 -6.54
CA VAL A 161 10.80 6.81 -5.20
C VAL A 161 10.50 8.17 -4.56
N ASP A 162 10.04 8.17 -3.32
CA ASP A 162 9.81 9.41 -2.58
C ASP A 162 11.12 10.18 -2.41
N ALA A 163 11.11 11.48 -2.72
CA ALA A 163 12.34 12.26 -2.70
C ALA A 163 12.81 12.60 -1.27
N GLU A 164 11.97 12.45 -0.25
CA GLU A 164 12.35 12.79 1.13
C GLU A 164 12.73 11.52 1.92
N THR A 165 11.91 10.48 1.87
CA THR A 165 12.11 9.25 2.65
C THR A 165 12.96 8.22 1.91
N GLY A 166 12.88 8.20 0.58
CA GLY A 166 13.45 7.14 -0.26
C GLY A 166 12.61 5.88 -0.35
N ASP A 167 11.35 5.93 0.09
CA ASP A 167 10.43 4.82 -0.06
C ASP A 167 10.04 4.63 -1.51
N ARG A 168 10.00 3.38 -1.95
CA ARG A 168 9.51 3.05 -3.29
C ARG A 168 8.00 3.12 -3.31
N LEU A 169 7.46 4.10 -4.03
CA LEU A 169 6.02 4.32 -4.15
C LEU A 169 5.39 3.47 -5.25
N SER A 170 6.14 3.21 -6.33
CA SER A 170 5.65 2.41 -7.46
C SER A 170 6.79 1.82 -8.29
N MET A 171 6.50 0.71 -8.96
CA MET A 171 7.36 0.10 -9.98
C MET A 171 6.47 -0.53 -11.04
N ASP A 172 6.55 -0.03 -12.26
CA ASP A 172 5.87 -0.56 -13.42
C ASP A 172 6.89 -1.15 -14.39
N ILE A 173 6.54 -2.28 -15.00
CA ILE A 173 7.37 -2.96 -16.00
C ILE A 173 6.50 -3.08 -17.25
N ALA A 174 6.99 -2.51 -18.36
CA ALA A 174 6.35 -2.59 -19.65
C ALA A 174 7.27 -3.32 -20.64
N GLU A 175 6.77 -4.34 -21.32
CA GLU A 175 7.51 -5.03 -22.37
C GLU A 175 7.58 -4.13 -23.61
N ASN A 176 8.78 -3.98 -24.18
CA ASN A 176 8.96 -3.31 -25.46
C ASN A 176 8.68 -4.32 -26.57
N GLN A 177 7.79 -3.96 -27.51
CA GLN A 177 7.58 -4.71 -28.75
C GLN A 177 8.83 -4.67 -29.64
#